data_AF-A0A7S2WAX9-F1
#
_entry.id   AF-A0A7S2WAX9-F1
#
_cell.length_a   1.000
_cell.length_b   1.000
_cell.length_c   1.000
_cell.angle_alpha   90.00
_cell.angle_beta   90.00
_cell.angle_gamma   90.00
#
_symmetry.space_group_name_H-M   'P 1'
#
loop_
_entity.id
_entity.type
_entity.pdbx_description
1 polymer ?
#
loop_
_entity_poly.entity_id
_entity_poly.type
_entity_poly.pdbx_seq_one_letter_code
_entity_poly.pdbx_strand_id
1 'polypeptide(L)'
;VYPEGPWRPETSVQRGSVQFNSLCGGDPARAASSKSPEEICGYKQEEMIPQIPVIPISYGDATPLLKSLGGEKVPRDWIGGLSRRLTYRFGPSKGMVEVVTNNTFVTTPIWNVITTIPGTLPEELDQPVIVGNHRDAWVFGAADPNSGSSIILEVGRTLGELLKTGWKPKRTIVIGSWSG
;
A
#
# COMPACT_ATOMS: atom_id res chain seq x y z
N VAL A 1 -13.80 -19.18 -5.85
CA VAL A 1 -12.86 -18.21 -6.47
C VAL A 1 -13.71 -17.08 -7.01
N TYR A 2 -13.28 -15.83 -6.92
CA TYR A 2 -14.07 -14.70 -7.41
C TYR A 2 -14.48 -14.92 -8.88
N PRO A 3 -15.74 -14.70 -9.26
CA PRO A 3 -16.81 -14.07 -8.47
C PRO A 3 -17.57 -15.00 -7.51
N GLU A 4 -17.54 -16.32 -7.71
CA GLU A 4 -18.29 -17.31 -6.92
C GLU A 4 -17.80 -17.50 -5.46
N GLY A 5 -16.77 -16.77 -5.04
CA GLY A 5 -16.30 -16.79 -3.66
C GLY A 5 -15.10 -15.86 -3.43
N PRO A 6 -14.56 -15.81 -2.21
CA PRO A 6 -13.58 -14.78 -1.81
C PRO A 6 -12.14 -15.06 -2.29
N TRP A 7 -11.88 -16.25 -2.83
CA TRP A 7 -10.53 -16.66 -3.22
C TRP A 7 -10.04 -15.99 -4.52
N ARG A 8 -8.75 -15.69 -4.57
CA ARG A 8 -8.07 -15.05 -5.72
C ARG A 8 -8.18 -15.88 -7.01
N PRO A 9 -8.58 -15.28 -8.14
CA PRO A 9 -8.53 -15.91 -9.46
C PRO A 9 -7.12 -16.27 -9.93
N GLU A 10 -7.04 -17.24 -10.85
CA GLU A 10 -5.78 -17.71 -11.45
C GLU A 10 -5.02 -16.62 -12.19
N THR A 11 -5.74 -15.67 -12.73
CA THR A 11 -5.22 -14.52 -13.48
C THR A 11 -5.00 -13.28 -12.60
N SER A 12 -5.23 -13.37 -11.29
CA SER A 12 -5.10 -12.20 -10.41
C SER A 12 -3.65 -11.89 -10.08
N VAL A 13 -3.32 -10.59 -10.09
CA VAL A 13 -1.99 -10.07 -9.78
C VAL A 13 -2.10 -9.07 -8.63
N GLN A 14 -1.24 -9.23 -7.62
CA GLN A 14 -1.13 -8.27 -6.53
C GLN A 14 -0.20 -7.12 -6.94
N ARG A 15 -0.72 -5.89 -6.91
CA ARG A 15 0.09 -4.68 -7.01
C ARG A 15 0.62 -4.28 -5.64
N GLY A 16 1.68 -3.49 -5.62
CA GLY A 16 2.28 -2.96 -4.40
C GLY A 16 3.51 -2.14 -4.72
N SER A 17 3.80 -1.16 -3.87
CA SER A 17 5.08 -0.46 -3.90
C SER A 17 6.18 -1.42 -3.44
N VAL A 18 7.31 -1.37 -4.13
CA VAL A 18 8.53 -2.08 -3.78
C VAL A 18 9.58 -1.14 -3.18
N GLN A 19 9.20 0.09 -2.84
CA GLN A 19 10.02 1.00 -2.05
C GLN A 19 10.37 0.37 -0.71
N PHE A 20 11.60 0.57 -0.26
CA PHE A 20 12.05 0.15 1.07
C PHE A 20 11.57 1.14 2.13
N ASN A 21 10.26 1.18 2.34
CA ASN A 21 9.58 2.06 3.29
C ASN A 21 10.09 1.91 4.74
N SER A 22 10.73 0.79 5.08
CA SER A 22 11.37 0.56 6.37
C SER A 22 12.63 1.41 6.60
N LEU A 23 13.29 1.86 5.53
CA LEU A 23 14.42 2.78 5.63
C LEU A 23 13.92 4.20 5.89
N CYS A 24 13.00 4.65 5.04
CA CYS A 24 12.42 5.98 5.16
C CYS A 24 11.12 6.06 4.34
N GLY A 25 9.99 6.17 5.05
CA GLY A 25 8.66 6.20 4.44
C GLY A 25 8.30 7.54 3.78
N GLY A 26 7.34 7.53 2.86
CA GLY A 26 6.87 8.70 2.11
C GLY A 26 7.62 8.87 0.78
N ASP A 27 7.48 10.03 0.15
CA ASP A 27 8.12 10.33 -1.14
C ASP A 27 9.65 10.10 -1.10
N PRO A 28 10.21 9.16 -1.89
CA PRO A 28 11.65 8.91 -1.97
C PRO A 28 12.47 10.11 -2.42
N ALA A 29 11.90 11.00 -3.23
CA ALA A 29 12.60 12.19 -3.74
C ALA A 29 12.42 13.40 -2.81
N ARG A 30 11.46 13.33 -1.87
CA ARG A 30 11.06 14.46 -1.01
C ARG A 30 10.79 15.73 -1.83
N ALA A 31 10.16 15.60 -2.99
CA ALA A 31 10.00 16.66 -3.99
C ALA A 31 9.22 17.88 -3.45
N ALA A 32 8.36 17.68 -2.45
CA ALA A 32 7.62 18.75 -1.78
C ALA A 32 8.29 19.28 -0.49
N SER A 33 9.46 18.78 -0.12
CA SER A 33 10.21 19.14 1.09
C SER A 33 11.37 20.08 0.75
N SER A 34 11.73 20.96 1.69
CA SER A 34 12.97 21.73 1.62
C SER A 34 14.21 20.92 2.03
N LYS A 35 14.00 19.73 2.62
CA LYS A 35 15.05 18.82 3.07
C LYS A 35 15.08 17.57 2.21
N SER A 36 16.28 17.15 1.85
CA SER A 36 16.54 15.88 1.16
C SER A 36 16.21 14.67 2.04
N PRO A 37 16.03 13.47 1.45
CA PRO A 37 15.96 12.23 2.21
C PRO A 37 17.17 12.03 3.13
N GLU A 38 18.37 12.40 2.68
CA GLU A 38 19.61 12.25 3.46
C GLU A 38 19.58 13.10 4.74
N GLU A 39 19.07 14.33 4.67
CA GLU A 39 18.90 15.20 5.84
C GLU A 39 17.78 14.73 6.79
N ILE A 40 16.74 14.06 6.28
CA ILE A 40 15.59 13.63 7.08
C ILE A 40 15.88 12.31 7.79
N CYS A 41 16.47 11.35 7.08
CA CYS A 41 16.60 9.97 7.52
C CYS A 41 17.95 9.32 7.20
N GLY A 42 18.90 10.04 6.61
CA GLY A 42 20.27 9.54 6.39
C GLY A 42 20.43 8.57 5.22
N TYR A 43 19.42 8.42 4.37
CA TYR A 43 19.46 7.55 3.18
C TYR A 43 19.38 8.37 1.91
N LYS A 44 20.09 7.93 0.87
CA LYS A 44 19.94 8.48 -0.48
C LYS A 44 18.70 7.90 -1.15
N GLN A 45 18.17 8.60 -2.16
CA GLN A 45 16.98 8.16 -2.88
C GLN A 45 17.14 6.76 -3.49
N GLU A 46 18.30 6.47 -4.05
CA GLU A 46 18.61 5.21 -4.74
C GLU A 46 18.66 4.03 -3.76
N GLU A 47 19.00 4.28 -2.50
CA GLU A 47 19.02 3.28 -1.44
C GLU A 47 17.62 2.89 -0.98
N MET A 48 16.60 3.71 -1.27
CA MET A 48 15.22 3.49 -0.87
C MET A 48 14.37 2.79 -1.95
N ILE A 49 14.90 2.63 -3.16
CA ILE A 49 14.19 2.02 -4.29
C ILE A 49 14.97 0.82 -4.86
N PRO A 50 14.31 -0.22 -5.40
CA PRO A 50 15.01 -1.36 -5.98
C PRO A 50 15.85 -0.98 -7.19
N GLN A 51 17.05 -1.55 -7.26
CA GLN A 51 18.00 -1.38 -8.37
C GLN A 51 17.92 -2.51 -9.41
N ILE A 52 16.94 -3.40 -9.28
CA ILE A 52 16.67 -4.50 -10.21
C ILE A 52 15.21 -4.48 -10.65
N PRO A 53 14.88 -4.97 -11.87
CA PRO A 53 13.50 -5.10 -12.32
C PRO A 53 12.67 -5.99 -11.39
N VAL A 54 11.46 -5.56 -11.08
CA VAL A 54 10.48 -6.34 -10.29
C VAL A 54 9.13 -6.26 -10.97
N ILE A 55 8.49 -7.41 -11.16
CA ILE A 55 7.14 -7.51 -11.72
C ILE A 55 6.32 -8.57 -10.96
N PRO A 56 5.11 -8.26 -10.48
CA PRO A 56 4.23 -9.27 -9.92
C PRO A 56 3.57 -10.05 -11.05
N ILE A 57 3.39 -11.36 -10.86
CA ILE A 57 2.71 -12.25 -11.80
C ILE A 57 1.60 -13.02 -11.11
N SER A 58 0.65 -13.52 -11.90
CA SER A 58 -0.44 -14.34 -11.39
C SER A 58 0.06 -15.75 -11.02
N TYR A 59 -0.68 -16.48 -10.18
CA TYR A 59 -0.29 -17.87 -9.92
C TYR A 59 -0.49 -18.76 -11.15
N GLY A 60 -1.38 -18.38 -12.08
CA GLY A 60 -1.51 -19.00 -13.39
C GLY A 60 -0.21 -18.91 -14.18
N ASP A 61 0.37 -17.71 -14.29
CA ASP A 61 1.62 -17.46 -15.01
C ASP A 61 2.85 -18.04 -14.28
N ALA A 62 2.83 -18.04 -12.94
CA ALA A 62 3.90 -18.65 -12.15
C ALA A 62 3.94 -20.18 -12.28
N THR A 63 2.79 -20.83 -12.55
CA THR A 63 2.69 -22.29 -12.63
C THR A 63 3.61 -22.91 -13.70
N PRO A 64 3.60 -22.50 -14.98
CA PRO A 64 4.52 -23.04 -15.98
C PRO A 64 5.99 -22.73 -15.67
N LEU A 65 6.31 -21.57 -15.09
CA LEU A 65 7.68 -21.22 -14.68
C LEU A 65 8.18 -22.18 -13.60
N LEU A 66 7.40 -22.38 -12.54
CA LEU A 66 7.74 -23.31 -11.46
C LEU A 66 7.81 -24.77 -11.92
N LYS A 67 6.95 -25.18 -12.87
CA LYS A 67 7.01 -26.51 -13.50
C LYS A 67 8.32 -26.73 -14.27
N SER A 68 8.90 -25.68 -14.83
CA SER A 68 10.14 -25.76 -15.61
C SER A 68 11.40 -25.91 -14.75
N LEU A 69 11.29 -25.66 -13.44
CA LEU A 69 12.42 -25.79 -12.51
C LEU A 69 12.82 -27.26 -12.36
N GLY A 70 14.11 -27.54 -12.59
CA GLY A 70 14.74 -28.82 -12.32
C GLY A 70 15.38 -28.88 -10.94
N GLY A 71 16.40 -29.74 -10.79
CA GLY A 71 17.16 -29.86 -9.54
C GLY A 71 16.43 -30.59 -8.41
N GLU A 72 16.94 -30.44 -7.20
CA GLU A 72 16.40 -31.11 -6.01
C GLU A 72 15.02 -30.59 -5.61
N LYS A 73 14.24 -31.45 -4.95
CA LYS A 73 12.95 -31.04 -4.37
C LYS A 73 13.19 -30.09 -3.21
N VAL A 74 12.35 -29.09 -3.08
CA VAL A 74 12.41 -28.17 -1.93
C VAL A 74 11.94 -28.89 -0.64
N PRO A 75 12.37 -28.43 0.55
CA PRO A 75 11.83 -28.88 1.82
C PRO A 75 10.32 -28.66 1.93
N ARG A 76 9.67 -29.40 2.84
CA ARG A 76 8.21 -29.35 3.02
C ARG A 76 7.67 -27.94 3.24
N ASP A 77 8.38 -27.13 4.03
CA ASP A 77 7.94 -25.78 4.41
C ASP A 77 8.02 -24.75 3.27
N TRP A 78 8.62 -25.13 2.13
CA TRP A 78 8.72 -24.31 0.92
C TRP A 78 7.64 -24.67 -0.13
N ILE A 79 6.83 -25.69 0.14
CA ILE A 79 5.79 -26.15 -0.77
C ILE A 79 4.58 -25.21 -0.66
N GLY A 80 4.29 -24.49 -1.74
CA GLY A 80 3.09 -23.65 -1.86
C GLY A 80 1.83 -24.42 -2.27
N GLY A 81 0.74 -23.68 -2.48
CA GLY A 81 -0.59 -24.24 -2.79
C GLY A 81 -0.77 -24.89 -4.17
N LEU A 82 0.29 -25.01 -4.99
CA LEU A 82 0.24 -25.59 -6.34
C LEU A 82 0.69 -27.06 -6.39
N SER A 83 0.85 -27.76 -5.26
CA SER A 83 1.42 -29.13 -5.23
C SER A 83 0.57 -30.16 -6.00
N ARG A 84 -0.72 -29.90 -6.21
CA ARG A 84 -1.58 -30.72 -7.09
C ARG A 84 -1.26 -30.56 -8.58
N ARG A 85 -0.57 -29.48 -8.96
CA ARG A 85 -0.24 -29.10 -10.34
C ARG A 85 1.24 -29.28 -10.67
N LEU A 86 2.15 -29.25 -9.68
CA LEU A 86 3.59 -29.31 -9.89
C LEU A 86 4.35 -29.87 -8.67
N THR A 87 5.60 -30.29 -8.89
CA THR A 87 6.57 -30.53 -7.81
C THR A 87 7.46 -29.31 -7.68
N TYR A 88 7.53 -28.72 -6.48
CA TYR A 88 8.42 -27.60 -6.22
C TYR A 88 9.88 -28.07 -6.15
N ARG A 89 10.75 -27.39 -6.89
CA ARG A 89 12.18 -27.68 -6.97
C ARG A 89 12.99 -26.38 -6.95
N PHE A 90 14.25 -26.46 -6.54
CA PHE A 90 15.13 -25.29 -6.46
C PHE A 90 15.54 -24.70 -7.82
N GLY A 91 15.42 -25.48 -8.89
CA GLY A 91 16.03 -25.16 -10.17
C GLY A 91 17.48 -25.67 -10.25
N PRO A 92 18.25 -25.22 -11.27
CA PRO A 92 17.84 -24.28 -12.31
C PRO A 92 16.82 -24.87 -13.29
N SER A 93 16.16 -24.01 -14.07
CA SER A 93 15.46 -24.43 -15.29
C SER A 93 16.46 -24.64 -16.44
N LYS A 94 16.04 -25.36 -17.50
CA LYS A 94 16.81 -25.43 -18.76
C LYS A 94 16.61 -24.20 -19.64
N GLY A 95 15.46 -23.53 -19.52
CA GLY A 95 15.13 -22.32 -20.25
C GLY A 95 15.50 -21.06 -19.47
N MET A 96 15.64 -19.96 -20.21
CA MET A 96 15.84 -18.62 -19.66
C MET A 96 14.52 -17.86 -19.62
N VAL A 97 14.36 -17.02 -18.61
CA VAL A 97 13.24 -16.06 -18.51
C VAL A 97 13.80 -14.67 -18.80
N GLU A 98 13.17 -13.97 -19.73
CA GLU A 98 13.43 -12.55 -19.96
C GLU A 98 12.40 -11.73 -19.19
N VAL A 99 12.87 -10.81 -18.34
CA VAL A 99 12.01 -9.91 -17.58
C VAL A 99 12.18 -8.51 -18.13
N VAL A 100 11.12 -7.96 -18.72
CA VAL A 100 11.10 -6.61 -19.29
C VAL A 100 10.15 -5.73 -18.49
N THR A 101 10.66 -4.62 -17.95
CA THR A 101 9.87 -3.62 -17.22
C THR A 101 10.07 -2.25 -17.83
N ASN A 102 8.98 -1.61 -18.24
CA ASN A 102 8.99 -0.27 -18.84
C ASN A 102 8.28 0.75 -17.93
N ASN A 103 8.55 0.69 -16.63
CA ASN A 103 8.00 1.62 -15.65
C ASN A 103 8.82 2.92 -15.65
N THR A 104 8.16 4.05 -15.42
CA THR A 104 8.81 5.36 -15.32
C THR A 104 8.53 5.98 -13.96
N PHE A 105 9.53 6.68 -13.41
CA PHE A 105 9.32 7.51 -12.23
C PHE A 105 8.78 8.87 -12.66
N VAL A 106 7.65 9.27 -12.08
CA VAL A 106 7.00 10.55 -12.39
C VAL A 106 6.59 11.24 -11.09
N THR A 107 7.09 12.45 -10.88
CA THR A 107 6.64 13.32 -9.79
C THR A 107 5.24 13.84 -10.08
N THR A 108 4.29 13.53 -9.20
CA THR A 108 2.87 13.89 -9.38
C THR A 108 2.34 14.55 -8.10
N PRO A 109 1.55 15.64 -8.20
CA PRO A 109 0.91 16.22 -7.02
C PRO A 109 -0.08 15.24 -6.38
N ILE A 110 -0.04 15.15 -5.05
CA ILE A 110 -0.99 14.39 -4.24
C ILE A 110 -1.84 15.34 -3.39
N TRP A 111 -3.06 14.93 -3.06
CA TRP A 111 -4.02 15.80 -2.39
C TRP A 111 -4.59 15.15 -1.13
N ASN A 112 -4.18 15.69 0.01
CA ASN A 112 -4.77 15.36 1.30
C ASN A 112 -5.95 16.29 1.59
N VAL A 113 -7.04 15.74 2.13
CA VAL A 113 -8.17 16.55 2.63
C VAL A 113 -8.12 16.53 4.15
N ILE A 114 -7.93 17.70 4.75
CA ILE A 114 -7.85 17.86 6.20
C ILE A 114 -9.03 18.69 6.67
N THR A 115 -9.83 18.12 7.58
CA THR A 115 -10.92 18.83 8.25
C THR A 115 -10.57 19.01 9.72
N THR A 116 -10.73 20.23 10.24
CA THR A 116 -10.43 20.56 11.64
C THR A 116 -11.70 21.06 12.33
N ILE A 117 -12.04 20.45 13.45
CA ILE A 117 -13.11 20.87 14.35
C ILE A 117 -12.45 21.43 15.62
N PRO A 118 -12.47 22.75 15.84
CA PRO A 118 -11.81 23.36 16.98
C PRO A 118 -12.36 22.87 18.33
N GLY A 119 -11.46 22.58 19.27
CA GLY A 119 -11.81 22.30 20.66
C GLY A 119 -12.23 23.55 21.44
N THR A 120 -12.81 23.37 22.61
CA THR A 120 -13.22 24.45 23.51
C THR A 120 -12.28 24.71 24.66
N LEU A 121 -11.34 23.80 24.96
CA LEU A 121 -10.35 23.97 26.03
C LEU A 121 -9.10 24.66 25.48
N PRO A 122 -8.84 25.95 25.83
CA PRO A 122 -7.69 26.69 25.31
C PRO A 122 -6.35 26.03 25.63
N GLU A 123 -6.23 25.39 26.80
CA GLU A 123 -5.04 24.72 27.29
C GLU A 123 -4.73 23.39 26.58
N GLU A 124 -5.64 22.87 25.75
CA GLU A 124 -5.46 21.61 25.01
C GLU A 124 -5.51 21.81 23.47
N LEU A 125 -5.42 23.05 22.99
CA LEU A 125 -5.52 23.35 21.54
C LEU A 125 -4.37 22.74 20.73
N ASP A 126 -3.21 22.50 21.36
CA ASP A 126 -2.03 21.86 20.80
C ASP A 126 -2.06 20.33 20.88
N GLN A 127 -3.14 19.74 21.42
CA GLN A 127 -3.32 18.30 21.60
C GLN A 127 -4.51 17.77 20.78
N PRO A 128 -4.40 17.74 19.44
CA PRO A 128 -5.49 17.27 18.61
C PRO A 128 -5.68 15.76 18.71
N VAL A 129 -6.93 15.33 18.60
CA VAL A 129 -7.26 13.93 18.29
C VAL A 129 -7.33 13.79 16.78
N ILE A 130 -6.37 13.06 16.20
CA ILE A 130 -6.28 12.84 14.76
C ILE A 130 -6.86 11.49 14.40
N VAL A 131 -7.80 11.47 13.45
CA VAL A 131 -8.33 10.26 12.85
C VAL A 131 -8.18 10.37 11.33
N GLY A 132 -7.77 9.29 10.65
CA GLY A 132 -7.62 9.36 9.21
C GLY A 132 -7.57 8.01 8.52
N ASN A 133 -7.75 8.07 7.20
CA ASN A 133 -7.72 6.93 6.29
C ASN A 133 -7.17 7.40 4.94
N HIS A 134 -6.38 6.56 4.25
CA HIS A 134 -5.98 6.87 2.88
C HIS A 134 -7.13 6.65 1.89
N ARG A 135 -7.06 7.28 0.73
CA ARG A 135 -8.17 7.33 -0.24
C ARG A 135 -7.75 6.78 -1.60
N ASP A 136 -6.48 6.88 -1.93
CA ASP A 136 -5.90 6.30 -3.13
C ASP A 136 -5.99 4.76 -3.09
N ALA A 137 -6.13 4.14 -4.25
CA ALA A 137 -6.25 2.71 -4.40
C ALA A 137 -5.54 2.24 -5.68
N TRP A 138 -5.03 1.01 -5.66
CA TRP A 138 -4.41 0.40 -6.84
C TRP A 138 -5.40 0.13 -7.99
N VAL A 139 -6.66 -0.15 -7.67
CA VAL A 139 -7.76 -0.37 -8.63
C VAL A 139 -9.03 0.23 -8.02
N PHE A 140 -10.11 -0.55 -7.80
CA PHE A 140 -11.36 -0.05 -7.21
C PHE A 140 -11.28 0.17 -5.70
N GLY A 141 -10.39 -0.57 -5.01
CA GLY A 141 -10.09 -0.39 -3.60
C GLY A 141 -11.26 -0.57 -2.63
N ALA A 142 -12.23 -1.43 -2.94
CA ALA A 142 -13.44 -1.60 -2.11
C ALA A 142 -13.12 -1.96 -0.65
N ALA A 143 -12.18 -2.89 -0.43
CA ALA A 143 -11.66 -3.18 0.90
C ALA A 143 -10.58 -2.16 1.29
N ASP A 144 -9.48 -2.17 0.54
CA ASP A 144 -8.32 -1.29 0.74
C ASP A 144 -8.32 -0.14 -0.28
N PRO A 145 -8.66 1.11 0.08
CA PRO A 145 -9.01 1.61 1.42
C PRO A 145 -10.47 2.00 1.64
N ASN A 146 -11.33 1.82 0.64
CA ASN A 146 -12.65 2.48 0.65
C ASN A 146 -13.59 1.98 1.74
N SER A 147 -13.35 0.79 2.30
CA SER A 147 -14.05 0.35 3.51
C SER A 147 -13.79 1.31 4.68
N GLY A 148 -12.54 1.72 4.89
CA GLY A 148 -12.16 2.76 5.85
C GLY A 148 -12.63 4.15 5.46
N SER A 149 -12.58 4.50 4.16
CA SER A 149 -13.02 5.82 3.68
C SER A 149 -14.51 6.02 3.96
N SER A 150 -15.32 4.97 3.79
CA SER A 150 -16.75 5.00 4.09
C SER A 150 -17.03 5.31 5.57
N ILE A 151 -16.23 4.73 6.47
CA ILE A 151 -16.30 4.98 7.91
C ILE A 151 -15.92 6.42 8.23
N ILE A 152 -14.81 6.93 7.68
CA ILE A 152 -14.36 8.31 7.94
C ILE A 152 -15.39 9.33 7.45
N LEU A 153 -16.01 9.10 6.30
CA LEU A 153 -17.07 9.96 5.79
C LEU A 153 -18.29 9.98 6.73
N GLU A 154 -18.70 8.82 7.25
CA GLU A 154 -19.84 8.73 8.16
C GLU A 154 -19.54 9.33 9.54
N VAL A 155 -18.31 9.19 10.04
CA VAL A 155 -17.83 9.88 11.24
C VAL A 155 -17.88 11.40 11.03
N GLY A 156 -17.36 11.89 9.90
CA GLY A 156 -17.42 13.31 9.54
C GLY A 156 -18.85 13.84 9.47
N ARG A 157 -19.76 13.09 8.81
CA ARG A 157 -21.19 13.43 8.73
C ARG A 157 -21.83 13.52 10.12
N THR A 158 -21.59 12.52 10.96
CA THR A 158 -22.16 12.44 12.31
C THR A 158 -21.65 13.56 13.22
N LEU A 159 -20.36 13.86 13.19
CA LEU A 159 -19.78 15.01 13.90
C LEU A 159 -20.37 16.32 13.39
N GLY A 160 -20.57 16.45 12.08
CA GLY A 160 -21.23 17.60 11.47
C GLY A 160 -22.66 17.82 12.00
N GLU A 161 -23.47 16.76 12.11
CA GLU A 161 -24.81 16.85 12.72
C GLU A 161 -24.74 17.20 14.20
N LEU A 162 -23.80 16.61 14.94
CA LEU A 162 -23.63 16.88 16.37
C LEU A 162 -23.28 18.36 16.62
N LEU A 163 -22.40 18.95 15.80
CA LEU A 163 -22.06 20.38 15.88
C LEU A 163 -23.29 21.29 15.70
N LYS A 164 -24.25 20.92 14.84
CA LYS A 164 -25.49 21.70 14.63
C LYS A 164 -26.37 21.75 15.87
N THR A 165 -26.22 20.81 16.81
CA THR A 165 -26.94 20.82 18.10
C THR A 165 -26.36 21.78 19.13
N GLY A 166 -25.22 22.42 18.81
CA GLY A 166 -24.47 23.27 19.74
C GLY A 166 -23.42 22.51 20.56
N TRP A 167 -23.33 21.19 20.41
CA TRP A 167 -22.22 20.42 20.96
C TRP A 167 -20.89 20.89 20.38
N LYS A 168 -19.84 20.88 21.20
CA LYS A 168 -18.47 21.17 20.79
C LYS A 168 -17.51 20.19 21.47
N PRO A 169 -16.46 19.71 20.78
CA PRO A 169 -15.48 18.85 21.41
C PRO A 169 -14.62 19.64 22.39
N LYS A 170 -14.08 18.96 23.41
CA LYS A 170 -13.12 19.57 24.35
C LYS A 170 -11.77 19.83 23.68
N ARG A 171 -11.23 18.80 23.02
CA ARG A 171 -10.00 18.86 22.20
C ARG A 171 -10.34 19.08 20.74
N THR A 172 -9.41 19.68 20.00
CA THR A 172 -9.50 19.78 18.55
C THR A 172 -9.55 18.38 17.93
N ILE A 173 -10.46 18.15 16.99
CA ILE A 173 -10.52 16.92 16.20
C ILE A 173 -10.01 17.24 14.80
N VAL A 174 -9.08 16.43 14.30
CA VAL A 174 -8.57 16.52 12.93
C VAL A 174 -8.91 15.24 12.19
N ILE A 175 -9.60 15.37 11.05
CA ILE A 175 -9.95 14.27 10.16
C ILE A 175 -9.09 14.37 8.90
N GLY A 176 -8.26 13.37 8.63
CA GLY A 176 -7.39 13.31 7.46
C GLY A 176 -7.83 12.25 6.45
N SER A 177 -8.05 12.67 5.20
CA SER A 177 -8.18 11.77 4.06
C SER A 177 -6.90 11.83 3.23
N TRP A 178 -6.06 10.82 3.40
CA TRP A 178 -4.70 10.77 2.85
C TRP A 178 -4.69 10.31 1.39
N SER A 179 -3.67 10.74 0.65
CA SER A 179 -3.35 10.29 -0.70
C SER A 179 -1.85 10.01 -0.75
N GLY A 180 -1.40 9.13 -1.63
CA GLY A 180 0.02 8.97 -1.95
C GLY A 180 0.37 7.62 -2.51
#